data_AF-W0GQJ9-F1
#
_entry.id   AF-W0GQJ9-F1
#
_cell.length_a   1.000
_cell.length_b   1.000
_cell.length_c   1.000
_cell.angle_alpha   90.00
_cell.angle_beta   90.00
_cell.angle_gamma   90.00
#
_symmetry.space_group_name_H-M   'P 1'
#
loop_
_entity.id
_entity.type
_entity.pdbx_description
1 polymer ?
#
loop_
_entity_poly.entity_id
_entity_poly.type
_entity_poly.pdbx_seq_one_letter_code
_entity_poly.pdbx_strand_id
1 'polypeptide(L)'
;MNLLLHTLNLLSDNPAPPNPSDILATVKPWVNMALGIIFGLLGLFCSVKCAIIGFHIAKAADNPEMRSEYVRSLVWPIIGLLSAVLVPTIVSVILSQISGPSFVS
;
A
#
# COMPACT_ATOMS: atom_id res chain seq x y z
N MET A 1 -32.19 47.35 12.33
CA MET A 1 -32.55 45.92 12.20
C MET A 1 -31.84 45.19 11.05
N ASN A 2 -30.96 45.84 10.26
CA ASN A 2 -30.24 45.16 9.16
C ASN A 2 -28.82 44.71 9.56
N LEU A 3 -28.20 45.36 10.54
CA LEU A 3 -26.84 45.02 10.98
C LEU A 3 -26.78 43.63 11.67
N LEU A 4 -27.81 43.31 12.47
CA LEU A 4 -27.93 42.04 13.19
C LEU A 4 -28.18 40.85 12.26
N LEU A 5 -28.96 41.05 11.20
CA LEU A 5 -29.18 40.03 10.17
C LEU A 5 -27.93 39.81 9.32
N HIS A 6 -27.17 40.86 9.04
CA HIS A 6 -25.92 40.76 8.30
C HIS A 6 -24.83 40.05 9.11
N THR A 7 -24.70 40.35 10.41
CA THR A 7 -23.76 39.63 11.29
C THR A 7 -24.17 38.18 11.53
N LEU A 8 -25.48 37.88 11.62
CA LEU A 8 -25.96 36.49 11.70
C LEU A 8 -25.70 35.70 10.42
N ASN A 9 -25.85 36.32 9.23
CA ASN A 9 -25.45 35.69 7.98
C ASN A 9 -23.94 35.41 7.94
N LEU A 10 -23.10 36.34 8.39
CA LEU A 10 -21.64 36.14 8.44
C LEU A 10 -21.21 35.06 9.46
N LEU A 11 -21.95 34.89 10.56
CA LEU A 11 -21.73 33.77 11.49
C LEU A 11 -22.29 32.44 10.95
N SER A 12 -23.33 32.47 10.13
CA SER A 12 -23.91 31.29 9.46
C SER A 12 -23.10 30.84 8.24
N ASP A 13 -22.37 31.76 7.60
CA ASP A 13 -21.45 31.50 6.48
C ASP A 13 -20.06 31.05 6.94
N ASN A 14 -19.89 30.79 8.24
CA ASN A 14 -18.66 30.17 8.72
C ASN A 14 -18.66 28.73 8.17
N PRO A 15 -17.76 28.38 7.23
CA PRO A 15 -17.78 27.07 6.62
C PRO A 15 -17.58 26.05 7.74
N ALA A 16 -18.54 25.14 7.88
CA ALA A 16 -18.42 24.02 8.80
C ALA A 16 -17.02 23.40 8.61
N PRO A 17 -16.30 23.08 9.70
CA PRO A 17 -14.97 22.51 9.59
C PRO A 17 -15.03 21.33 8.61
N PRO A 18 -14.09 21.25 7.64
CA PRO A 18 -14.19 20.31 6.54
C PRO A 18 -14.39 18.91 7.10
N ASN A 19 -15.49 18.27 6.69
CA ASN A 19 -15.83 16.95 7.19
C ASN A 19 -14.67 15.99 6.86
N PRO A 20 -14.14 15.24 7.83
CA PRO A 20 -13.06 14.30 7.60
C PRO A 20 -13.38 13.27 6.50
N SER A 21 -14.67 12.97 6.28
CA SER A 21 -15.16 12.09 5.22
C SER A 21 -14.82 12.57 3.82
N ASP A 22 -14.88 13.89 3.57
CA ASP A 22 -14.69 14.47 2.24
C ASP A 22 -13.20 14.54 1.88
N ILE A 23 -12.36 14.77 2.90
CA ILE A 23 -10.90 14.68 2.81
C ILE A 23 -10.50 13.22 2.52
N LEU A 24 -11.05 12.25 3.26
CA LEU A 24 -10.76 10.83 3.04
C LEU A 24 -11.23 10.35 1.65
N ALA A 25 -12.39 10.81 1.17
CA ALA A 25 -12.89 10.47 -0.16
C ALA A 25 -11.96 10.97 -1.28
N THR A 26 -11.34 12.13 -1.09
CA THR A 26 -10.39 12.70 -2.04
C THR A 26 -9.03 11.99 -1.98
N VAL A 27 -8.55 11.63 -0.78
CA VAL A 27 -7.21 11.06 -0.56
C VAL A 27 -7.14 9.57 -0.89
N LYS A 28 -8.19 8.79 -0.59
CA LYS A 28 -8.26 7.34 -0.79
C LYS A 28 -7.88 6.86 -2.21
N PRO A 29 -8.38 7.46 -3.31
CA PRO A 29 -8.00 7.01 -4.66
C PRO A 29 -6.51 7.21 -4.95
N TRP A 30 -5.92 8.33 -4.51
CA TRP A 30 -4.49 8.60 -4.70
C TRP A 30 -3.61 7.63 -3.91
N VAL A 31 -4.00 7.30 -2.68
CA VAL A 31 -3.29 6.30 -1.86
C VAL A 31 -3.37 4.92 -2.51
N ASN A 32 -4.54 4.51 -2.98
CA ASN A 32 -4.71 3.22 -3.67
C ASN A 32 -3.90 3.17 -4.98
N MET A 33 -3.87 4.25 -5.74
CA MET A 33 -3.08 4.34 -6.96
C MET A 33 -1.57 4.26 -6.67
N ALA A 34 -1.09 5.00 -5.67
CA ALA A 34 0.30 4.96 -5.24
C ALA A 34 0.72 3.56 -4.76
N LEU A 35 -0.11 2.91 -3.94
CA LEU A 35 0.11 1.53 -3.50
C LEU A 35 0.12 0.57 -4.68
N GLY A 36 -0.82 0.70 -5.62
CA GLY A 36 -0.88 -0.12 -6.83
C GLY A 36 0.39 -0.01 -7.68
N ILE A 37 0.93 1.21 -7.83
CA ILE A 37 2.19 1.44 -8.55
C ILE A 37 3.37 0.80 -7.80
N ILE A 38 3.45 0.98 -6.48
CA ILE A 38 4.54 0.41 -5.66
C ILE A 38 4.51 -1.12 -5.73
N PHE A 39 3.36 -1.75 -5.53
CA PHE A 39 3.21 -3.21 -5.62
C PHE A 39 3.45 -3.71 -7.04
N GLY A 40 2.99 -2.99 -8.06
CA GLY A 40 3.24 -3.32 -9.46
C GLY A 40 4.73 -3.31 -9.81
N LEU A 41 5.44 -2.25 -9.42
CA LEU A 41 6.89 -2.14 -9.63
C LEU A 41 7.66 -3.20 -8.85
N LEU A 42 7.27 -3.48 -7.60
CA LEU A 42 7.89 -4.51 -6.78
C LEU A 42 7.70 -5.91 -7.37
N GLY A 43 6.48 -6.23 -7.83
CA GLY A 43 6.17 -7.48 -8.51
C GLY A 43 6.95 -7.63 -9.81
N LEU A 44 7.05 -6.57 -10.61
CA LEU A 44 7.84 -6.54 -11.84
C LEU A 44 9.34 -6.75 -11.55
N PHE A 45 9.88 -6.06 -10.55
CA PHE A 45 11.28 -6.20 -10.15
C PHE A 45 11.60 -7.62 -9.64
N CYS A 46 10.73 -8.19 -8.80
CA CYS A 46 10.88 -9.57 -8.34
C CYS A 46 10.80 -10.57 -9.51
N SER A 47 9.87 -10.37 -10.45
CA SER A 47 9.71 -11.23 -11.61
C SER A 47 10.95 -11.22 -12.50
N VAL A 48 11.49 -10.03 -12.79
CA VAL A 48 12.71 -9.86 -13.58
C VAL A 48 13.93 -10.49 -12.88
N LYS A 49 14.09 -10.25 -11.57
CA LYS A 49 15.18 -10.88 -10.79
C LYS A 49 15.07 -12.39 -10.76
N CYS A 50 13.87 -12.92 -10.57
CA CYS A 50 13.61 -14.36 -10.57
C CYS A 50 13.96 -14.99 -11.92
N ALA A 51 13.58 -14.35 -13.03
CA ALA A 51 13.92 -14.78 -14.39
C ALA A 51 15.44 -14.77 -14.65
N ILE A 52 16.14 -13.70 -14.24
CA ILE A 52 17.60 -13.60 -14.36
C ILE A 52 18.28 -14.73 -13.57
N ILE A 53 17.89 -14.95 -12.32
CA ILE A 53 18.49 -16.00 -11.49
C ILE A 53 18.19 -17.39 -12.07
N GLY A 54 16.96 -17.63 -12.55
CA GLY A 54 16.59 -18.87 -13.22
C GLY A 54 17.45 -19.15 -14.46
N PHE A 55 17.74 -18.13 -15.27
CA PHE A 55 18.64 -18.26 -16.41
C PHE A 55 20.09 -18.59 -15.99
N HIS A 56 20.58 -17.99 -14.90
CA HIS A 56 21.92 -18.29 -14.37
C HIS A 56 22.00 -19.71 -13.81
N ILE A 57 20.95 -20.19 -13.14
CA ILE A 57 20.85 -21.57 -12.66
C ILE A 57 20.89 -22.56 -13.83
N ALA A 58 20.18 -22.26 -14.92
CA ALA A 58 20.17 -23.10 -16.12
C ALA A 58 21.54 -23.16 -16.81
N LYS A 59 22.28 -22.04 -16.86
CA LYS A 59 23.65 -22.00 -17.39
C LYS A 59 24.70 -22.63 -16.48
N ALA A 60 24.49 -22.62 -15.17
CA ALA A 60 25.41 -23.19 -14.18
C ALA A 60 25.13 -24.67 -13.89
N ALA A 61 24.39 -25.38 -14.75
CA ALA A 61 24.00 -26.78 -14.55
C ALA A 61 25.20 -27.72 -14.31
N ASP A 62 26.35 -27.41 -14.93
CA ASP A 62 27.56 -28.21 -14.83
C ASP A 62 28.42 -27.91 -13.58
N ASN A 63 28.09 -26.86 -12.81
CA ASN A 63 28.82 -26.44 -11.61
C ASN A 63 27.89 -26.40 -10.38
N PRO A 64 27.85 -27.47 -9.57
CA PRO A 64 26.90 -27.61 -8.47
C PRO A 64 27.10 -26.56 -7.36
N GLU A 65 28.33 -26.11 -7.10
CA GLU A 65 28.62 -25.06 -6.12
C GLU A 65 27.98 -23.72 -6.52
N MET A 66 28.21 -23.28 -7.75
CA MET A 66 27.64 -22.05 -8.31
C MET A 66 26.10 -22.09 -8.32
N ARG A 67 25.52 -23.25 -8.66
CA ARG A 67 24.08 -23.46 -8.64
C ARG A 67 23.48 -23.25 -7.24
N SER A 68 24.15 -23.73 -6.18
CA SER A 68 23.67 -23.57 -4.81
C SER A 68 23.62 -22.10 -4.37
N GLU A 69 24.58 -21.30 -4.82
CA GLU A 69 24.67 -19.89 -4.49
C GLU A 69 23.59 -19.06 -5.21
N TYR A 70 23.30 -19.37 -6.48
CA TYR A 70 22.19 -18.76 -7.20
C TYR A 70 20.82 -19.15 -6.61
N VAL A 71 20.63 -20.39 -6.16
CA VAL A 71 19.41 -20.81 -5.46
C VAL A 71 19.26 -20.07 -4.14
N ARG A 72 20.35 -19.84 -3.40
CA ARG A 72 20.31 -19.04 -2.17
C ARG A 72 19.98 -17.56 -2.46
N SER A 73 20.39 -17.06 -3.63
CA SER A 73 20.05 -15.71 -4.09
C SER A 73 18.55 -15.53 -4.39
N LEU A 74 17.81 -16.59 -4.72
CA LEU A 74 16.34 -16.55 -4.86
C LEU A 74 15.59 -16.28 -3.55
N VAL A 75 16.22 -16.51 -2.39
CA VAL A 75 15.58 -16.29 -1.09
C VAL A 75 15.20 -14.82 -0.89
N TRP A 76 16.04 -13.88 -1.35
CA TRP A 76 15.80 -12.44 -1.23
C TRP A 76 14.54 -11.95 -1.98
N PRO A 77 14.34 -12.24 -3.27
CA PRO A 77 13.12 -11.86 -3.97
C PRO A 77 11.88 -12.57 -3.39
N ILE A 78 12.01 -13.81 -2.90
CA ILE A 78 10.90 -14.50 -2.23
C ILE A 78 10.51 -13.78 -0.93
N ILE A 79 11.48 -13.39 -0.09
CA ILE A 79 11.23 -12.61 1.12
C ILE A 79 10.59 -11.26 0.79
N GLY A 80 11.05 -10.60 -0.28
CA GLY A 80 10.47 -9.33 -0.75
C GLY A 80 9.02 -9.47 -1.21
N LEU A 81 8.67 -10.55 -1.90
CA LEU A 81 7.29 -10.86 -2.26
C LEU A 81 6.45 -11.20 -1.03
N LEU A 82 6.99 -11.99 -0.10
CA LEU A 82 6.29 -12.36 1.13
C LEU A 82 5.97 -11.12 1.97
N SER A 83 6.94 -10.24 2.17
CA SER A 83 6.77 -9.01 2.96
C SER A 83 5.75 -8.06 2.33
N ALA A 84 5.73 -7.97 1.00
CA ALA A 84 4.76 -7.18 0.26
C ALA A 84 3.32 -7.67 0.45
N VAL A 85 3.09 -8.96 0.67
CA VAL A 85 1.75 -9.49 0.97
C VAL A 85 1.44 -9.40 2.47
N LEU A 86 2.41 -9.74 3.31
CA LEU A 86 2.23 -9.79 4.77
C LEU A 86 2.01 -8.43 5.39
N VAL A 87 2.79 -7.41 5.02
CA VAL A 87 2.68 -6.07 5.61
C VAL A 87 1.29 -5.48 5.44
N PRO A 88 0.70 -5.36 4.23
CA PRO A 88 -0.66 -4.84 4.10
C PRO A 88 -1.69 -5.75 4.78
N THR A 89 -1.51 -7.08 4.77
CA THR A 89 -2.41 -8.01 5.46
C THR A 89 -2.41 -7.78 6.98
N ILE A 90 -1.23 -7.63 7.59
CA ILE A 90 -1.08 -7.34 9.01
C ILE A 90 -1.68 -5.97 9.34
N VAL A 91 -1.42 -4.95 8.52
CA VAL A 91 -2.01 -3.62 8.68
C VAL A 91 -3.54 -3.68 8.60
N SER A 92 -4.11 -4.43 7.64
CA SER A 92 -5.55 -4.63 7.55
C SER A 92 -6.14 -5.35 8.77
N VAL A 93 -5.46 -6.39 9.27
CA VAL A 93 -5.88 -7.10 10.49
C VAL A 93 -5.84 -6.17 11.69
N ILE A 94 -4.74 -5.43 11.90
CA ILE A 94 -4.60 -4.49 13.02
C ILE A 94 -5.69 -3.40 12.93
N LEU A 95 -5.90 -2.82 11.76
CA LEU A 95 -6.97 -1.84 11.55
C LEU A 95 -8.32 -2.43 11.90
N SER A 96 -8.64 -3.66 11.47
CA SER A 96 -9.91 -4.34 11.77
C SER A 96 -10.12 -4.62 13.27
N GLN A 97 -9.04 -4.85 14.02
CA GLN A 97 -9.11 -5.08 15.47
C GLN A 97 -9.26 -3.76 16.25
N ILE A 98 -8.63 -2.69 15.75
CA ILE A 98 -8.73 -1.35 16.35
C ILE A 98 -10.11 -0.73 16.03
N SER A 99 -10.65 -0.96 14.83
CA SER A 99 -12.01 -0.55 14.44
C SER A 99 -13.08 -1.55 14.87
N GLY A 100 -12.95 -2.14 16.07
CA GLY A 100 -13.92 -3.06 16.67
C GLY A 100 -15.39 -2.61 16.48
N PRO A 101 -16.36 -3.54 16.57
CA PRO A 101 -17.72 -3.32 16.11
C PRO A 101 -18.38 -2.14 16.84
N SER A 102 -18.38 -0.99 16.20
CA SER A 102 -19.10 0.18 16.71
C SER A 102 -19.62 1.02 15.54
N PHE A 103 -20.94 0.92 15.38
CA PHE A 103 -21.87 1.84 14.70
C PHE A 103 -22.09 1.69 13.19
N VAL A 104 -22.49 0.49 12.75
CA VAL A 104 -23.69 0.40 11.91
C VAL A 104 -24.87 0.37 12.88
N SER A 105 -25.40 1.56 13.19
CA SER A 105 -26.71 1.76 13.81
C SER A 105 -27.32 3.00 13.17
#